data_AF-A0AAW2VTJ9-F1
#
_entry.id   AF-A0AAW2VTJ9-F1
#
_cell.length_a   1.000
_cell.length_b   1.000
_cell.length_c   1.000
_cell.angle_alpha   90.00
_cell.angle_beta   90.00
_cell.angle_gamma   90.00
#
_symmetry.space_group_name_H-M   'P 1'
#
loop_
_entity.id
_entity.type
_entity.pdbx_description
1 polymer ?
#
loop_
_entity_poly.entity_id
_entity_poly.type
_entity_poly.pdbx_seq_one_letter_code
_entity_poly.pdbx_strand_id
1 'polypeptide(L)'
;MSSASFFLLASISLALLWSSPVFVESDPRADAQAAAQQSIAATQAVIQAVKSVATGGNKQIVKTCIQTSNDAIGNLNEVKSQLPRARDPFSIDTLKTKASAAVSNVGTCDDEFGASEPPQVKAATQKAIALISKLLQILNSLPRISTFFQAQLGLSHSNTWRSIWDCRDLLAASIRWKVGDGSSISILGHPWLRRQTMFQLIGCPANISEGTKVASLITSEHEWNEYLIRTEFCSLDADCIYKLLLVDLG
;
A
#
# COMPACT_ATOMS: atom_id res chain seq x y z
N MET A 1 -10.16 -10.68 -47.86
CA MET A 1 -11.00 -10.38 -46.67
C MET A 1 -10.07 -9.85 -45.60
N SER A 2 -10.24 -8.56 -45.28
CA SER A 2 -9.16 -7.67 -44.83
C SER A 2 -8.83 -7.80 -43.34
N SER A 3 -7.53 -7.89 -43.05
CA SER A 3 -6.87 -7.87 -41.73
C SER A 3 -7.08 -6.56 -40.94
N ALA A 4 -7.87 -5.62 -41.45
CA ALA A 4 -8.11 -4.32 -40.83
C ALA A 4 -9.18 -4.34 -39.71
N SER A 5 -10.01 -5.39 -39.62
CA SER A 5 -11.13 -5.42 -38.66
C SER A 5 -10.76 -5.88 -37.24
N PHE A 6 -9.60 -6.52 -37.04
CA PHE A 6 -9.16 -6.97 -35.71
C PHE A 6 -8.41 -5.90 -34.91
N PHE A 7 -7.71 -4.98 -35.57
CA PHE A 7 -7.01 -3.89 -34.89
C PHE A 7 -7.96 -2.84 -34.31
N LEU A 8 -9.11 -2.60 -34.95
CA LEU A 8 -10.12 -1.68 -34.43
C LEU A 8 -10.80 -2.20 -33.15
N LEU A 9 -11.03 -3.51 -33.00
CA LEU A 9 -11.65 -4.08 -31.80
C LEU A 9 -10.71 -4.10 -30.57
N ALA A 10 -9.41 -4.26 -30.79
CA ALA A 10 -8.41 -4.17 -29.71
C ALA A 10 -8.22 -2.72 -29.23
N SER A 11 -8.22 -1.74 -30.14
CA SER A 11 -8.11 -0.32 -29.78
C SER A 11 -9.37 0.23 -29.12
N ILE A 12 -10.56 -0.23 -29.53
CA ILE A 12 -11.83 0.15 -28.87
C ILE A 12 -11.89 -0.42 -27.44
N SER A 13 -11.33 -1.60 -27.18
CA SER A 13 -11.30 -2.19 -25.82
C SER A 13 -10.41 -1.41 -24.85
N LEU A 14 -9.26 -0.89 -25.32
CA LEU A 14 -8.37 -0.06 -24.51
C LEU A 14 -8.95 1.35 -24.29
N ALA A 15 -9.60 1.92 -25.32
CA ALA A 15 -10.28 3.20 -25.24
C ALA A 15 -11.52 3.15 -24.33
N LEU A 16 -12.29 2.05 -24.32
CA LEU A 16 -13.41 1.86 -23.41
C LEU A 16 -12.96 1.63 -21.95
N LEU A 17 -11.76 1.08 -21.72
CA LEU A 17 -11.18 0.98 -20.39
C LEU A 17 -10.80 2.36 -19.81
N TRP A 18 -10.43 3.31 -20.68
CA TRP A 18 -10.08 4.70 -20.31
C TRP A 18 -11.24 5.70 -20.42
N SER A 19 -12.28 5.40 -21.20
CA SER A 19 -13.46 6.27 -21.43
C SER A 19 -14.68 5.85 -20.62
N SER A 20 -14.68 4.66 -20.04
CA SER A 20 -15.55 4.41 -18.88
C SER A 20 -15.11 5.40 -17.81
N PRO A 21 -16.01 6.14 -17.15
CA PRO A 21 -15.64 6.82 -15.94
C PRO A 21 -15.07 5.73 -15.06
N VAL A 22 -13.73 5.69 -14.96
CA VAL A 22 -13.06 5.08 -13.83
C VAL A 22 -13.91 5.51 -12.66
N PHE A 23 -14.34 4.53 -11.91
CA PHE A 23 -14.94 4.73 -10.61
C PHE A 23 -13.90 5.56 -9.83
N VAL A 24 -13.92 6.89 -10.00
CA VAL A 24 -13.21 7.84 -9.17
C VAL A 24 -14.06 7.86 -7.92
N GLU A 25 -14.05 6.72 -7.22
CA GLU A 25 -14.24 6.74 -5.79
C GLU A 25 -13.16 7.70 -5.32
N SER A 26 -13.58 8.88 -4.86
CA SER A 26 -12.71 9.92 -4.36
C SER A 26 -11.65 9.27 -3.49
N ASP A 27 -10.36 9.48 -3.79
CA ASP A 27 -9.29 8.88 -3.01
C ASP A 27 -9.57 9.16 -1.52
N PRO A 28 -9.90 8.12 -0.72
CA PRO A 28 -10.34 8.30 0.66
C PRO A 28 -9.25 8.94 1.53
N ARG A 29 -8.01 9.05 1.02
CA ARG A 29 -6.91 9.76 1.66
C ARG A 29 -7.15 11.26 1.75
N ALA A 30 -7.77 11.89 0.73
CA ALA A 30 -8.09 13.32 0.79
C ALA A 30 -9.09 13.58 1.93
N ASP A 31 -10.12 12.74 2.03
CA ASP A 31 -11.10 12.78 3.11
C ASP A 31 -10.48 12.49 4.47
N ALA A 32 -9.58 11.51 4.56
CA ALA A 32 -8.84 11.23 5.78
C ALA A 32 -7.89 12.38 6.18
N GLN A 33 -7.26 13.09 5.23
CA GLN A 33 -6.48 14.29 5.55
C GLN A 33 -7.35 15.41 6.08
N ALA A 34 -8.52 15.64 5.47
CA ALA A 34 -9.49 16.62 5.95
C ALA A 34 -10.00 16.25 7.35
N ALA A 35 -10.33 14.97 7.58
CA ALA A 35 -10.76 14.47 8.88
C ALA A 35 -9.65 14.58 9.94
N ALA A 36 -8.39 14.31 9.59
CA ALA A 36 -7.25 14.52 10.48
C ALA A 36 -7.08 16.00 10.85
N GLN A 37 -7.23 16.91 9.88
CA GLN A 37 -7.18 18.35 10.15
C GLN A 37 -8.33 18.81 11.06
N GLN A 38 -9.55 18.32 10.84
CA GLN A 38 -10.69 18.60 11.71
C GLN A 38 -10.48 18.06 13.13
N SER A 39 -9.90 16.87 13.25
CA SER A 39 -9.56 16.24 14.53
C SER A 39 -8.52 17.05 15.31
N ILE A 40 -7.50 17.57 14.64
CA ILE A 40 -6.49 18.46 15.26
C ILE A 40 -7.16 19.73 15.78
N ALA A 41 -7.97 20.40 14.95
CA ALA A 41 -8.67 21.63 15.35
C ALA A 41 -9.63 21.40 16.54
N ALA A 42 -10.35 20.28 16.55
CA ALA A 42 -11.23 19.92 17.66
C ALA A 42 -10.44 19.63 18.94
N THR A 43 -9.31 18.94 18.84
CA THR A 43 -8.44 18.67 20.00
C THR A 43 -7.81 19.96 20.55
N GLN A 44 -7.48 20.92 19.68
CA GLN A 44 -7.09 22.27 20.13
C GLN A 44 -8.22 22.98 20.87
N ALA A 45 -9.48 22.81 20.45
CA ALA A 45 -10.64 23.36 21.16
C ALA A 45 -10.83 22.73 22.55
N VAL A 46 -10.52 21.44 22.72
CA VAL A 46 -10.47 20.79 24.05
C VAL A 46 -9.48 21.51 24.96
N ILE A 47 -8.26 21.76 24.47
CA ILE A 47 -7.23 22.49 25.24
C ILE A 47 -7.73 23.87 25.67
N GLN A 48 -8.45 24.60 24.80
CA GLN A 48 -9.01 25.91 25.17
C GLN A 48 -10.12 25.78 26.20
N ALA A 49 -11.03 24.82 26.04
CA ALA A 49 -12.10 24.55 27.00
C ALA A 49 -11.54 24.22 28.39
N VAL A 50 -10.51 23.36 28.45
CA VAL A 50 -9.84 22.94 29.69
C VAL A 50 -9.12 24.11 30.37
N LYS A 51 -8.47 24.97 29.59
CA LYS A 51 -7.85 26.20 30.14
C LYS A 51 -8.88 27.15 30.75
N SER A 52 -10.07 27.25 30.18
CA SER A 52 -11.13 28.14 30.67
C SER A 52 -11.74 27.71 32.02
N VAL A 53 -11.61 26.43 32.38
CA VAL A 53 -12.13 25.85 33.64
C VAL A 53 -11.05 25.67 34.70
N ALA A 54 -9.84 26.17 34.44
CA ALA A 54 -8.71 25.98 35.34
C ALA A 54 -8.93 26.75 36.65
N THR A 55 -8.90 26.02 37.76
CA THR A 55 -9.00 26.53 39.13
C THR A 55 -7.89 25.93 39.98
N GLY A 56 -7.72 26.41 41.22
CA GLY A 56 -6.75 25.83 42.15
C GLY A 56 -7.00 24.35 42.45
N GLY A 57 -8.27 23.93 42.50
CA GLY A 57 -8.67 22.57 42.90
C GLY A 57 -8.51 21.49 41.84
N ASN A 58 -8.45 21.86 40.55
CA ASN A 58 -8.34 20.91 39.43
C ASN A 58 -7.04 21.07 38.62
N LYS A 59 -6.03 21.76 39.18
CA LYS A 59 -4.79 22.10 38.48
C LYS A 59 -4.07 20.89 37.90
N GLN A 60 -4.04 19.76 38.62
CA GLN A 60 -3.39 18.54 38.16
C GLN A 60 -4.16 17.88 37.00
N ILE A 61 -5.49 17.79 37.12
CA ILE A 61 -6.38 17.27 36.07
C ILE A 61 -6.23 18.08 34.78
N VAL A 62 -6.29 19.41 34.90
CA VAL A 62 -6.09 20.35 33.78
C VAL A 62 -4.73 20.14 33.12
N LYS A 63 -3.66 19.96 33.90
CA LYS A 63 -2.32 19.69 33.38
C LYS A 63 -2.27 18.37 32.61
N THR A 64 -2.81 17.28 33.17
CA THR A 64 -2.87 15.97 32.53
C THR A 64 -3.64 16.05 31.20
N CYS A 65 -4.84 16.63 31.21
CA CYS A 65 -5.67 16.73 30.02
C CYS A 65 -5.03 17.58 28.90
N ILE A 66 -4.32 18.66 29.25
CA ILE A 66 -3.55 19.44 28.26
C ILE A 66 -2.40 18.59 27.69
N GLN A 67 -1.69 17.84 28.53
CA GLN A 67 -0.58 17.00 28.10
C GLN A 67 -1.06 15.92 27.14
N THR A 68 -2.06 15.13 27.53
CA THR A 68 -2.60 14.05 26.67
C THR A 68 -3.22 14.60 25.40
N SER A 69 -3.89 15.75 25.44
CA SER A 69 -4.42 16.42 24.23
C SER A 69 -3.30 16.85 23.27
N ASN A 70 -2.15 17.31 23.78
CA ASN A 70 -0.99 17.61 22.94
C ASN A 70 -0.39 16.35 22.32
N ASP A 71 -0.30 15.26 23.09
CA ASP A 71 0.16 13.96 22.59
C ASP A 71 -0.77 13.44 21.47
N ALA A 72 -2.09 13.63 21.63
CA ALA A 72 -3.08 13.32 20.60
C ALA A 72 -2.85 14.15 19.32
N ILE A 73 -2.60 15.47 19.45
CA ILE A 73 -2.27 16.34 18.32
C ILE A 73 -0.99 15.88 17.61
N GLY A 74 0.05 15.47 18.37
CA GLY A 74 1.28 14.90 17.82
C GLY A 74 0.99 13.69 16.94
N ASN A 75 0.25 12.72 17.45
CA ASN A 75 -0.18 11.54 16.70
C ASN A 75 -0.99 11.90 15.44
N LEU A 76 -1.94 12.84 15.53
CA LEU A 76 -2.76 13.25 14.40
C LEU A 76 -1.96 14.00 13.32
N ASN A 77 -0.95 14.78 13.70
CA ASN A 77 -0.04 15.43 12.74
C ASN A 77 0.82 14.41 11.98
N GLU A 78 1.30 13.38 12.67
CA GLU A 78 1.97 12.26 12.01
C GLU A 78 1.04 11.55 11.03
N VAL A 79 -0.22 11.27 11.42
CA VAL A 79 -1.22 10.72 10.50
C VAL A 79 -1.37 11.60 9.27
N LYS A 80 -1.61 12.90 9.45
CA LYS A 80 -1.81 13.85 8.34
C LYS A 80 -0.61 13.90 7.38
N SER A 81 0.62 13.85 7.90
CA SER A 81 1.85 13.99 7.11
C SER A 81 2.25 12.71 6.38
N GLN A 82 2.04 11.54 6.98
CA GLN A 82 2.46 10.25 6.42
C GLN A 82 1.40 9.63 5.50
N LEU A 83 0.11 9.91 5.73
CA LEU A 83 -1.01 9.37 4.96
C LEU A 83 -0.90 9.48 3.42
N PRO A 84 -0.38 10.58 2.84
CA PRO A 84 -0.21 10.69 1.38
C PRO A 84 0.76 9.67 0.79
N ARG A 85 1.72 9.18 1.58
CA ARG A 85 2.79 8.25 1.14
C ARG A 85 2.58 6.81 1.60
N ALA A 86 1.76 6.59 2.63
CA ALA A 86 1.49 5.25 3.17
C ALA A 86 0.76 4.38 2.13
N ARG A 87 1.48 3.49 1.44
CA ARG A 87 0.91 2.56 0.45
C ARG A 87 0.83 1.14 0.95
N ASP A 88 1.78 0.75 1.80
CA ASP A 88 1.88 -0.59 2.34
C ASP A 88 0.99 -0.79 3.59
N PRO A 89 0.60 -2.05 3.89
CA PRO A 89 -0.24 -2.35 5.05
C PRO A 89 0.37 -1.92 6.39
N PHE A 90 1.69 -1.99 6.54
CA PHE A 90 2.36 -1.68 7.81
C PHE A 90 2.29 -0.19 8.13
N SER A 91 2.55 0.67 7.14
CA SER A 91 2.38 2.12 7.28
C SER A 91 0.93 2.45 7.66
N ILE A 92 -0.05 1.88 6.98
CA ILE A 92 -1.47 2.13 7.26
C ILE A 92 -1.87 1.67 8.67
N ASP A 93 -1.43 0.49 9.11
CA ASP A 93 -1.67 -0.01 10.46
C ASP A 93 -1.01 0.89 11.53
N THR A 94 0.16 1.45 11.23
CA THR A 94 0.82 2.45 12.09
C THR A 94 -0.05 3.71 12.22
N LEU A 95 -0.62 4.21 11.13
CA LEU A 95 -1.51 5.38 11.17
C LEU A 95 -2.79 5.11 11.99
N LYS A 96 -3.37 3.91 11.84
CA LYS A 96 -4.54 3.47 12.63
C LYS A 96 -4.21 3.41 14.12
N THR A 97 -3.04 2.90 14.47
CA THR A 97 -2.58 2.82 15.86
C THR A 97 -2.43 4.22 16.46
N LYS A 98 -1.83 5.15 15.72
CA LYS A 98 -1.69 6.56 16.15
C LYS A 98 -3.03 7.25 16.33
N ALA A 99 -3.96 7.08 15.40
CA ALA A 99 -5.31 7.63 15.53
C ALA A 99 -6.07 7.02 16.72
N SER A 100 -5.88 5.72 17.01
CA SER A 100 -6.48 5.05 18.17
C SER A 100 -5.90 5.58 19.49
N ALA A 101 -4.58 5.78 19.54
CA ALA A 101 -3.93 6.42 20.68
C ALA A 101 -4.43 7.86 20.89
N ALA A 102 -4.68 8.62 19.82
CA ALA A 102 -5.26 9.96 19.91
C ALA A 102 -6.67 9.94 20.53
N VAL A 103 -7.53 8.96 20.20
CA VAL A 103 -8.83 8.80 20.86
C VAL A 103 -8.66 8.60 22.37
N SER A 104 -7.81 7.66 22.77
CA SER A 104 -7.57 7.35 24.18
C SER A 104 -7.05 8.56 24.95
N ASN A 105 -6.07 9.28 24.36
CA ASN A 105 -5.46 10.44 24.98
C ASN A 105 -6.45 11.60 25.20
N VAL A 106 -7.37 11.83 24.27
CA VAL A 106 -8.43 12.84 24.45
C VAL A 106 -9.44 12.36 25.50
N GLY A 107 -9.81 11.08 25.48
CA GLY A 107 -10.75 10.48 26.44
C GLY A 107 -10.23 10.47 27.88
N THR A 108 -8.91 10.46 28.09
CA THR A 108 -8.32 10.59 29.44
C THR A 108 -8.81 11.85 30.16
N CYS A 109 -9.17 12.92 29.45
CA CYS A 109 -9.74 14.10 30.08
C CYS A 109 -11.05 13.81 30.81
N ASP A 110 -11.95 13.06 30.16
CA ASP A 110 -13.25 12.68 30.71
C ASP A 110 -13.06 11.78 31.94
N ASP A 111 -12.10 10.84 31.88
CA ASP A 111 -11.76 9.93 32.99
C ASP A 111 -11.20 10.67 34.20
N GLU A 112 -10.30 11.64 33.99
CA GLU A 112 -9.64 12.41 35.06
C GLU A 112 -10.61 13.38 35.76
N PHE A 113 -11.55 13.97 35.03
CA PHE A 113 -12.59 14.82 35.61
C PHE A 113 -13.72 14.01 36.27
N GLY A 114 -14.07 12.85 35.71
CA GLY A 114 -15.12 11.97 36.20
C GLY A 114 -16.45 12.71 36.42
N ALA A 115 -17.05 12.56 37.60
CA ALA A 115 -18.33 13.20 37.92
C ALA A 115 -18.27 14.74 38.01
N SER A 116 -17.06 15.32 38.11
CA SER A 116 -16.85 16.78 38.23
C SER A 116 -16.58 17.45 36.88
N GLU A 117 -16.82 16.74 35.77
CA GLU A 117 -16.52 17.21 34.44
C GLU A 117 -17.38 18.42 34.03
N PRO A 118 -16.76 19.56 33.66
CA PRO A 118 -17.50 20.71 33.18
C PRO A 118 -18.20 20.41 31.84
N PRO A 119 -19.46 20.83 31.65
CA PRO A 119 -20.22 20.52 30.43
C PRO A 119 -19.53 20.95 29.13
N GLN A 120 -18.80 22.07 29.16
CA GLN A 120 -18.06 22.58 28.01
C GLN A 120 -16.80 21.77 27.67
N VAL A 121 -16.16 21.15 28.66
CA VAL A 121 -15.02 20.23 28.43
C VAL A 121 -15.56 18.95 27.82
N LYS A 122 -16.61 18.38 28.44
CA LYS A 122 -17.29 17.18 27.94
C LYS A 122 -17.76 17.30 26.50
N ALA A 123 -18.40 18.41 26.15
CA ALA A 123 -18.87 18.64 24.79
C ALA A 123 -17.70 18.74 23.80
N ALA A 124 -16.58 19.35 24.22
CA ALA A 124 -15.40 19.48 23.37
C ALA A 124 -14.68 18.13 23.18
N THR A 125 -14.50 17.35 24.24
CA THR A 125 -13.83 16.04 24.20
C THR A 125 -14.65 15.05 23.36
N GLN A 126 -15.97 14.97 23.58
CA GLN A 126 -16.87 14.15 22.76
C GLN A 126 -16.83 14.52 21.28
N LYS A 127 -16.79 15.83 20.96
CA LYS A 127 -16.66 16.29 19.57
C LYS A 127 -15.34 15.87 18.95
N ALA A 128 -14.23 15.99 19.68
CA ALA A 128 -12.92 15.56 19.21
C ALA A 128 -12.86 14.04 19.00
N ILE A 129 -13.33 13.25 19.97
CA ILE A 129 -13.41 11.78 19.89
C ILE A 129 -14.25 11.34 18.69
N ALA A 130 -15.41 11.98 18.44
CA ALA A 130 -16.25 11.66 17.31
C ALA A 130 -15.55 11.90 15.96
N LEU A 131 -14.79 13.00 15.83
CA LEU A 131 -14.02 13.31 14.63
C LEU A 131 -12.85 12.34 14.43
N ILE A 132 -12.12 11.99 15.50
CA ILE A 132 -11.04 11.01 15.43
C ILE A 132 -11.60 9.61 15.10
N SER A 133 -12.76 9.25 15.64
CA SER A 133 -13.44 7.98 15.31
C SER A 133 -13.87 7.93 13.85
N LYS A 134 -14.36 9.04 13.29
CA LYS A 134 -14.63 9.17 11.86
C LYS A 134 -13.35 9.00 11.03
N LEU A 135 -12.25 9.61 11.44
CA LEU A 135 -10.94 9.40 10.81
C LEU A 135 -10.54 7.92 10.83
N LEU A 136 -10.68 7.24 11.97
CA LEU A 136 -10.39 5.80 12.10
C LEU A 136 -11.24 4.96 11.14
N GLN A 137 -12.52 5.29 10.99
CA GLN A 137 -13.40 4.61 10.03
C GLN A 137 -12.88 4.76 8.60
N ILE A 138 -12.46 5.97 8.21
CA ILE A 138 -11.87 6.20 6.88
C ILE A 138 -10.56 5.43 6.73
N LEU A 139 -9.67 5.47 7.73
CA LEU A 139 -8.41 4.72 7.72
C LEU A 139 -8.64 3.20 7.59
N ASN A 140 -9.71 2.66 8.19
CA ASN A 140 -10.08 1.26 8.08
C ASN A 140 -10.63 0.88 6.71
N SER A 141 -11.24 1.83 6.00
CA SER A 141 -11.70 1.64 4.62
C SER A 141 -10.58 1.72 3.58
N LEU A 142 -9.39 2.21 3.95
CA LEU A 142 -8.28 2.31 3.00
C LEU A 142 -7.89 0.92 2.49
N PRO A 143 -7.73 0.75 1.16
CA PRO A 143 -7.36 -0.54 0.60
C PRO A 143 -6.01 -0.96 1.16
N ARG A 144 -5.94 -2.16 1.76
CA ARG A 144 -4.66 -2.86 1.89
C ARG A 144 -4.23 -3.16 0.47
N ILE A 145 -3.26 -2.42 -0.07
CA ILE A 145 -2.73 -2.71 -1.39
C ILE A 145 -2.07 -4.08 -1.32
N SER A 146 -2.83 -5.09 -1.69
CA SER A 146 -2.37 -6.42 -2.02
C SER A 146 -2.03 -6.40 -3.51
N THR A 147 -1.00 -7.13 -3.91
CA THR A 147 -0.74 -7.30 -5.36
C THR A 147 -1.99 -7.86 -6.05
N PHE A 148 -2.13 -7.70 -7.37
CA PHE A 148 -3.25 -8.28 -8.13
C PHE A 148 -3.46 -9.77 -7.80
N PHE A 149 -2.38 -10.52 -7.63
CA PHE A 149 -2.41 -11.94 -7.27
C PHE A 149 -2.87 -12.23 -5.83
N GLN A 150 -2.78 -11.24 -4.94
CA GLN A 150 -3.23 -11.33 -3.56
C GLN A 150 -4.62 -10.71 -3.36
N ALA A 151 -5.23 -10.13 -4.41
CA ALA A 151 -6.56 -9.55 -4.33
C ALA A 151 -7.60 -10.64 -4.01
N GLN A 152 -8.47 -10.37 -3.04
CA GLN A 152 -9.61 -11.21 -2.68
C GLN A 152 -10.88 -10.72 -3.36
N LEU A 153 -11.74 -11.65 -3.80
CA LEU A 153 -13.04 -11.31 -4.35
C LEU A 153 -13.99 -10.94 -3.20
N GLY A 154 -14.05 -9.65 -2.84
CA GLY A 154 -14.99 -9.13 -1.84
C GLY A 154 -16.45 -9.09 -2.34
N LEU A 155 -17.36 -8.61 -1.49
CA LEU A 155 -18.81 -8.82 -1.60
C LEU A 155 -19.52 -8.08 -2.75
N SER A 156 -18.96 -6.99 -3.30
CA SER A 156 -19.63 -6.19 -4.35
C SER A 156 -18.67 -5.66 -5.40
N HIS A 157 -18.43 -6.45 -6.46
CA HIS A 157 -17.60 -6.05 -7.59
C HIS A 157 -18.40 -6.04 -8.89
N SER A 158 -17.98 -5.24 -9.87
CA SER A 158 -18.54 -5.27 -11.22
C SER A 158 -18.31 -6.63 -11.88
N ASN A 159 -19.16 -7.01 -12.84
CA ASN A 159 -18.97 -8.24 -13.61
C ASN A 159 -17.62 -8.24 -14.37
N THR A 160 -17.17 -7.05 -14.79
CA THR A 160 -15.84 -6.85 -15.39
C THR A 160 -14.72 -7.24 -14.41
N TRP A 161 -14.77 -6.76 -13.16
CA TRP A 161 -13.75 -7.12 -12.17
C TRP A 161 -13.78 -8.61 -11.82
N ARG A 162 -14.97 -9.22 -11.71
CA ARG A 162 -15.07 -10.67 -11.51
C ARG A 162 -14.37 -11.43 -12.63
N SER A 163 -14.62 -11.08 -13.89
CA SER A 163 -13.95 -11.72 -15.03
C SER A 163 -12.44 -11.52 -15.03
N ILE A 164 -11.93 -10.34 -14.64
CA ILE A 164 -10.48 -10.11 -14.50
C ILE A 164 -9.91 -10.94 -13.35
N TRP A 165 -10.62 -11.01 -12.21
CA TRP A 165 -10.22 -11.78 -11.04
C TRP A 165 -10.25 -13.30 -11.30
N ASP A 166 -11.23 -13.81 -12.04
CA ASP A 166 -11.31 -15.22 -12.45
C ASP A 166 -10.11 -15.61 -13.31
N CYS A 167 -9.58 -14.68 -14.11
CA CYS A 167 -8.36 -14.86 -14.88
C CYS A 167 -7.07 -14.79 -14.05
N ARG A 168 -7.12 -14.46 -12.75
CA ARG A 168 -5.93 -14.24 -11.90
C ARG A 168 -5.01 -15.45 -11.88
N ASP A 169 -5.54 -16.64 -11.66
CA ASP A 169 -4.72 -17.86 -11.52
C ASP A 169 -4.13 -18.29 -12.87
N LEU A 170 -4.89 -18.08 -13.96
CA LEU A 170 -4.40 -18.25 -15.33
C LEU A 170 -3.28 -17.27 -15.67
N LEU A 171 -3.42 -16.01 -15.25
CA LEU A 171 -2.39 -14.98 -15.40
C LEU A 171 -1.16 -15.31 -14.54
N ALA A 172 -1.34 -15.80 -13.31
CA ALA A 172 -0.24 -16.22 -12.44
C ALA A 172 0.58 -17.36 -13.06
N ALA A 173 -0.09 -18.31 -13.70
CA ALA A 173 0.56 -19.41 -14.40
C ALA A 173 1.22 -19.00 -15.73
N SER A 174 0.81 -17.89 -16.34
CA SER A 174 1.27 -17.47 -17.69
C SER A 174 2.23 -16.28 -17.70
N ILE A 175 2.27 -15.46 -16.66
CA ILE A 175 3.18 -14.30 -16.56
C ILE A 175 4.62 -14.76 -16.29
N ARG A 176 5.57 -14.05 -16.91
CA ARG A 176 7.00 -14.33 -16.85
C ARG A 176 7.76 -13.07 -16.48
N TRP A 177 8.93 -13.27 -15.88
CA TRP A 177 9.85 -12.15 -15.69
C TRP A 177 10.43 -11.74 -17.04
N LYS A 178 10.37 -10.44 -17.34
CA LYS A 178 11.14 -9.83 -18.42
C LYS A 178 12.49 -9.42 -17.83
N VAL A 179 13.57 -9.93 -18.41
CA VAL A 179 14.93 -9.61 -17.94
C VAL A 179 15.29 -8.19 -18.39
N GLY A 180 15.47 -7.30 -17.41
CA GLY A 180 16.15 -6.01 -17.58
C GLY A 180 17.58 -6.13 -17.05
N ASP A 181 17.86 -5.52 -15.90
CA ASP A 181 19.14 -5.64 -15.17
C ASP A 181 19.32 -6.99 -14.44
N GLY A 182 18.26 -7.78 -14.31
CA GLY A 182 18.25 -9.07 -13.64
C GLY A 182 18.42 -9.02 -12.10
N SER A 183 18.44 -7.84 -11.48
CA SER A 183 18.77 -7.67 -10.04
C SER A 183 17.72 -8.28 -9.12
N SER A 184 16.45 -8.24 -9.55
CA SER A 184 15.30 -8.74 -8.78
C SER A 184 14.90 -10.18 -9.15
N ILE A 185 15.53 -10.78 -10.16
CA ILE A 185 15.14 -12.09 -10.70
C ILE A 185 16.11 -13.13 -10.15
N SER A 186 15.61 -14.13 -9.41
CA SER A 186 16.43 -15.29 -9.02
C SER A 186 16.60 -16.24 -10.21
N ILE A 187 17.82 -16.75 -10.41
CA ILE A 187 18.12 -17.74 -11.46
C ILE A 187 17.27 -19.00 -11.25
N LEU A 188 17.21 -19.47 -10.01
CA LEU A 188 16.40 -20.62 -9.59
C LEU A 188 15.00 -20.17 -9.13
N GLY A 189 13.97 -20.96 -9.43
CA GLY A 189 12.60 -20.79 -8.94
C GLY A 189 11.74 -19.76 -9.68
N HIS A 190 12.31 -18.68 -10.22
CA HIS A 190 11.52 -17.71 -11.02
C HIS A 190 11.31 -18.18 -12.47
N PRO A 191 10.13 -17.98 -13.07
CA PRO A 191 9.87 -18.33 -14.46
C PRO A 191 10.32 -17.20 -15.41
N TRP A 192 11.62 -17.13 -15.69
CA TRP A 192 12.23 -16.06 -16.51
C TRP A 192 12.72 -16.53 -17.90
N LEU A 193 12.72 -17.84 -18.17
CA LEU A 193 13.09 -18.39 -19.48
C LEU A 193 11.88 -18.54 -20.41
N ARG A 194 12.09 -18.19 -21.69
CA ARG A 194 11.07 -18.34 -22.74
C ARG A 194 11.17 -19.72 -23.41
N ARG A 195 10.55 -20.72 -22.80
CA ARG A 195 10.38 -22.06 -23.40
C ARG A 195 8.89 -22.33 -23.64
N GLN A 196 8.59 -23.26 -24.55
CA GLN A 196 7.20 -23.57 -24.92
C GLN A 196 6.42 -24.29 -23.81
N THR A 197 7.08 -25.08 -22.97
CA THR A 197 6.43 -25.95 -21.97
C THR A 197 6.96 -25.78 -20.54
N MET A 198 8.21 -25.32 -20.36
CA MET A 198 8.85 -25.15 -19.05
C MET A 198 9.58 -23.81 -18.96
N PHE A 199 9.13 -22.94 -18.08
CA PHE A 199 9.60 -21.55 -18.01
C PHE A 199 10.77 -21.34 -17.03
N GLN A 200 11.27 -22.46 -16.50
CA GLN A 200 12.40 -22.57 -15.60
C GLN A 200 13.50 -23.39 -16.29
N LEU A 201 14.67 -23.45 -15.64
CA LEU A 201 15.79 -24.28 -16.07
C LEU A 201 15.39 -25.75 -16.14
N ILE A 202 15.91 -26.45 -17.16
CA ILE A 202 15.78 -27.90 -17.24
C ILE A 202 16.90 -28.57 -16.45
N GLY A 203 18.12 -28.02 -16.55
CA GLY A 203 19.25 -28.48 -15.76
C GLY A 203 19.14 -28.01 -14.31
N CYS A 204 19.72 -28.79 -13.39
CA CYS A 204 20.07 -28.31 -12.05
C CYS A 204 21.54 -27.86 -12.09
N PRO A 205 21.83 -26.55 -12.22
CA PRO A 205 23.20 -26.07 -12.18
C PRO A 205 23.79 -26.36 -10.80
N ALA A 206 24.82 -27.20 -10.74
CA ALA A 206 25.38 -27.68 -9.47
C ALA A 206 26.08 -26.58 -8.66
N ASN A 207 26.59 -25.53 -9.32
CA ASN A 207 27.32 -24.44 -8.65
C ASN A 207 26.50 -23.16 -8.44
N ILE A 208 25.21 -23.15 -8.80
CA ILE A 208 24.34 -21.99 -8.56
C ILE A 208 23.57 -22.21 -7.27
N SER A 209 23.86 -21.38 -6.27
CA SER A 209 23.17 -21.42 -4.99
C SER A 209 21.77 -20.79 -5.08
N GLU A 210 20.89 -21.24 -4.19
CA GLU A 210 19.56 -20.66 -4.03
C GLU A 210 19.67 -19.17 -3.67
N GLY A 211 18.97 -18.32 -4.43
CA GLY A 211 18.99 -16.86 -4.27
C GLY A 211 19.95 -16.10 -5.19
N THR A 212 20.81 -16.79 -5.95
CA THR A 212 21.64 -16.16 -7.00
C THR A 212 20.75 -15.46 -8.04
N LYS A 213 21.09 -14.23 -8.41
CA LYS A 213 20.29 -13.36 -9.29
C LYS A 213 20.74 -13.41 -10.73
N VAL A 214 19.81 -13.20 -11.68
CA VAL A 214 20.11 -13.16 -13.12
C VAL A 214 21.12 -12.05 -13.44
N ALA A 215 21.17 -10.99 -12.64
CA ALA A 215 22.18 -9.95 -12.75
C ALA A 215 23.64 -10.48 -12.75
N SER A 216 23.93 -11.59 -12.05
CA SER A 216 25.28 -12.15 -12.05
C SER A 216 25.68 -12.79 -13.38
N LEU A 217 24.70 -13.05 -14.26
CA LEU A 217 24.91 -13.56 -15.61
C LEU A 217 25.12 -12.42 -16.62
N ILE A 218 25.06 -11.16 -16.20
CA ILE A 218 25.15 -9.98 -17.06
C ILE A 218 26.46 -9.24 -16.73
N THR A 219 27.20 -8.81 -17.76
CA THR A 219 28.43 -8.04 -17.63
C THR A 219 28.16 -6.56 -17.36
N SER A 220 29.20 -5.78 -17.03
CA SER A 220 29.09 -4.33 -16.84
C SER A 220 28.64 -3.59 -18.11
N GLU A 221 28.84 -4.20 -19.28
CA GLU A 221 28.49 -3.68 -20.60
C GLU A 221 27.03 -4.01 -20.99
N HIS A 222 26.25 -4.58 -20.06
CA HIS A 222 24.87 -5.03 -20.30
C HIS A 222 24.76 -6.14 -21.35
N GLU A 223 25.75 -7.05 -21.37
CA GLU A 223 25.77 -8.23 -22.23
C GLU A 223 25.72 -9.52 -21.41
N TRP A 224 25.30 -10.62 -22.03
CA TRP A 224 25.32 -11.92 -21.37
C TRP A 224 26.76 -12.42 -21.17
N ASN A 225 27.12 -12.83 -19.95
CA ASN A 225 28.41 -13.42 -19.65
C ASN A 225 28.50 -14.83 -20.25
N GLU A 226 28.97 -14.92 -21.49
CA GLU A 226 28.96 -16.16 -22.24
C GLU A 226 29.76 -17.28 -21.57
N TYR A 227 30.93 -16.94 -21.00
CA TYR A 227 31.79 -17.91 -20.34
C TYR A 227 31.08 -18.55 -19.15
N LEU A 228 30.45 -17.73 -18.30
CA LEU A 228 29.72 -18.21 -17.14
C LEU A 228 28.50 -19.03 -17.56
N ILE A 229 27.75 -18.57 -18.56
CA ILE A 229 26.53 -19.26 -19.01
C ILE A 229 26.86 -20.64 -19.61
N ARG A 230 27.93 -20.76 -20.41
CA ARG A 230 28.33 -22.06 -21.00
C ARG A 230 28.90 -23.04 -19.96
N THR A 231 29.49 -22.51 -18.90
CA THR A 231 30.11 -23.33 -17.85
C THR A 231 29.06 -23.87 -16.88
N GLU A 232 28.08 -23.03 -16.50
CA GLU A 232 27.13 -23.37 -15.44
C GLU A 232 25.82 -23.99 -15.94
N PHE A 233 25.42 -23.74 -17.18
CA PHE A 233 24.13 -24.19 -17.71
C PHE A 233 24.28 -25.23 -18.80
N CYS A 234 23.30 -26.14 -18.91
CA CYS A 234 23.25 -27.07 -20.02
C CYS A 234 23.00 -26.32 -21.35
N SER A 235 23.41 -26.90 -22.47
CA SER A 235 23.29 -26.27 -23.80
C SER A 235 21.88 -25.76 -24.11
N LEU A 236 20.85 -26.52 -23.71
CA LEU A 236 19.45 -26.15 -23.91
C LEU A 236 19.02 -24.93 -23.10
N ASP A 237 19.53 -24.76 -21.87
CA ASP A 237 19.25 -23.60 -21.03
C ASP A 237 20.05 -22.38 -21.50
N ALA A 238 21.35 -22.58 -21.82
CA ALA A 238 22.22 -21.54 -22.35
C ALA A 238 21.67 -20.93 -23.65
N ASP A 239 21.23 -21.77 -24.60
CA ASP A 239 20.62 -21.32 -25.86
C ASP A 239 19.32 -20.54 -25.63
N CYS A 240 18.58 -20.85 -24.57
CA CYS A 240 17.38 -20.09 -24.20
C CYS A 240 17.74 -18.73 -23.60
N ILE A 241 18.79 -18.66 -22.77
CA ILE A 241 19.27 -17.42 -22.14
C ILE A 241 19.74 -16.44 -23.23
N TYR A 242 20.55 -16.89 -24.18
CA TYR A 242 21.06 -16.02 -25.27
C TYR A 242 19.97 -15.45 -26.17
N LYS A 243 18.81 -16.11 -26.27
CA LYS A 243 17.66 -15.63 -27.05
C LYS A 243 16.86 -14.55 -26.34
N LEU A 244 17.14 -14.29 -25.06
CA LEU A 244 16.50 -13.22 -24.32
C LEU A 244 17.18 -11.90 -24.65
N LEU A 245 16.37 -10.94 -25.09
CA LEU A 245 16.80 -9.54 -25.19
C LEU A 245 16.91 -8.97 -23.78
N LEU A 246 18.10 -8.49 -23.44
CA LEU A 246 18.30 -7.58 -22.33
C LEU A 246 17.70 -6.24 -22.75
N VAL A 247 16.70 -5.77 -22.01
CA VAL A 247 16.00 -4.52 -22.33
C VAL A 247 16.43 -3.46 -21.33
N ASP A 248 16.98 -2.36 -21.82
CA ASP A 248 17.24 -1.16 -21.03
C ASP A 248 15.92 -0.63 -20.44
N LEU A 249 15.82 -0.69 -19.12
CA LEU A 249 14.80 0.04 -18.38
C LEU A 249 15.40 1.40 -18.04
N GLY A 250 15.39 2.31 -19.02
CA GLY A 250 15.69 3.73 -18.81
C GLY A 250 14.70 4.41 -17.88
#